data_AF-A0A4U0R8I9-F1
#
_entry.id   AF-A0A4U0R8I9-F1
#
_cell.length_a   1.000
_cell.length_b   1.000
_cell.length_c   1.000
_cell.angle_alpha   90.00
_cell.angle_beta   90.00
_cell.angle_gamma   90.00
#
_symmetry.space_group_name_H-M   'P 1'
#
loop_
_entity.id
_entity.type
_entity.pdbx_description
1 polymer ?
#
loop_
_entity_poly.entity_id
_entity_poly.type
_entity_poly.pdbx_seq_one_letter_code
_entity_poly.pdbx_strand_id
1 'polypeptide(L)'
;MEPHRLTLGRIRTDCSVMAGAEVAAAMGARIDRTLREDLPAALAVAAEGVITGTGGVLRIRRVRVQLHLDGGADMPGLARLFADRIAAALKAALAGGRAEIRHWPDRDSYLAAYVMMRLALTSEAAWAFPDLAALEHLPAERAAAELLRARPALLTALARAAAAQGDAAAPVAGWPEAARAALVRALLNAPLATTETGDLPPALGHLLGVPQPVLPGRSAAQDLGAALEVTLRLLAGGGAALQPRAMLWAAVAARAVWRQADHVATIATSPPGPAEPPGPDRALLDHVLAVVAADPQGRAVLDRFTRTAAAARLSAPVMRSASPPATAQAGSPFADEGMSSPRMGLGLLVPSVLLLDAAWHLGPTAMAQAVWQTLAPGDWPQAALDPALQMLLPVDPSEVDPARPQPVPPERLLRTLAPEARRVFEASDPDRRWSALILGDFASRLRGLQASSPAYLRRQFLMRPGTLHRGPDRITLRLDSVPLGILLRMAGFPGRQGRLPQPGQPQLVLDLGDAP
;
A
#
# COMPACT_ATOMS: atom_id res chain seq x y z
N MET A 1 29.00 0.43 9.75
CA MET A 1 29.15 -0.28 8.46
C MET A 1 28.24 -1.48 8.48
N GLU A 2 27.30 -1.58 7.54
CA GLU A 2 26.56 -2.83 7.35
C GLU A 2 27.54 -3.91 6.82
N PRO A 3 27.51 -5.14 7.35
CA PRO A 3 28.35 -6.21 6.84
C PRO A 3 27.99 -6.54 5.38
N HIS A 4 29.00 -6.82 4.55
CA HIS A 4 28.77 -7.33 3.21
C HIS A 4 28.04 -8.68 3.29
N ARG A 5 26.93 -8.80 2.56
CA ARG A 5 26.14 -10.03 2.51
C ARG A 5 26.15 -10.61 1.11
N LEU A 6 26.68 -11.83 0.97
CA LEU A 6 26.56 -12.65 -0.23
C LEU A 6 25.48 -13.71 -0.02
N THR A 7 24.47 -13.75 -0.89
CA THR A 7 23.43 -14.77 -0.84
C THR A 7 23.50 -15.63 -2.10
N LEU A 8 23.72 -16.94 -1.92
CA LEU A 8 23.62 -17.93 -2.99
C LEU A 8 22.18 -18.43 -3.11
N GLY A 9 21.50 -18.05 -4.19
CA GLY A 9 20.10 -18.44 -4.39
C GLY A 9 19.92 -19.92 -4.76
N ARG A 10 20.64 -20.39 -5.77
CA ARG A 10 20.58 -21.78 -6.25
C ARG A 10 21.92 -22.22 -6.80
N ILE A 11 22.31 -23.44 -6.46
CA ILE A 11 23.45 -24.14 -7.05
C ILE A 11 22.89 -25.27 -7.91
N ARG A 12 23.37 -25.39 -9.14
CA ARG A 12 23.11 -26.53 -10.02
C ARG A 12 24.44 -27.09 -10.47
N THR A 13 24.64 -28.36 -10.23
CA THR A 13 25.85 -29.09 -10.59
C THR A 13 25.51 -30.08 -11.68
N ASP A 14 26.15 -29.96 -12.83
CA ASP A 14 26.10 -30.98 -13.87
C ASP A 14 27.48 -31.64 -13.89
N CYS A 15 27.58 -32.92 -13.48
CA CYS A 15 28.83 -33.64 -13.32
C CYS A 15 28.93 -34.77 -14.35
N SER A 16 30.04 -34.81 -15.08
CA SER A 16 30.36 -35.92 -15.99
C SER A 16 31.58 -36.66 -15.43
N VAL A 17 31.39 -37.91 -15.05
CA VAL A 17 32.44 -38.76 -14.47
C VAL A 17 32.73 -39.91 -15.42
N MET A 18 34.00 -40.09 -15.79
CA MET A 18 34.44 -41.26 -16.55
C MET A 18 34.65 -42.46 -15.61
N ALA A 19 33.56 -42.94 -15.00
CA ALA A 19 33.56 -44.09 -14.09
C ALA A 19 32.23 -44.86 -14.19
N GLY A 20 32.12 -46.00 -13.51
CA GLY A 20 30.85 -46.72 -13.37
C GLY A 20 29.77 -45.88 -12.69
N ALA A 21 28.50 -46.17 -12.96
CA ALA A 21 27.35 -45.37 -12.51
C ALA A 21 27.30 -45.16 -10.98
N GLU A 22 27.68 -46.18 -10.19
CA GLU A 22 27.72 -46.09 -8.73
C GLU A 22 28.77 -45.08 -8.24
N VAL A 23 29.96 -45.10 -8.83
CA VAL A 23 31.04 -44.15 -8.50
C VAL A 23 30.64 -42.73 -8.89
N ALA A 24 29.98 -42.57 -10.05
CA ALA A 24 29.47 -41.27 -10.48
C ALA A 24 28.40 -40.72 -9.52
N ALA A 25 27.46 -41.55 -9.06
CA ALA A 25 26.43 -41.16 -8.10
C ALA A 25 27.03 -40.80 -6.73
N ALA A 26 27.95 -41.61 -6.22
CA ALA A 26 28.64 -41.34 -4.96
C ALA A 26 29.46 -40.05 -5.01
N MET A 27 30.14 -39.80 -6.14
CA MET A 27 30.87 -38.54 -6.36
C MET A 27 29.91 -37.35 -6.41
N GLY A 28 28.79 -37.46 -7.13
CA GLY A 28 27.77 -36.42 -7.17
C GLY A 28 27.23 -36.04 -5.79
N ALA A 29 26.87 -37.04 -4.98
CA ALA A 29 26.40 -36.83 -3.61
C ALA A 29 27.45 -36.16 -2.71
N ARG A 30 28.74 -36.52 -2.89
CA ARG A 30 29.85 -35.88 -2.18
C ARG A 30 30.04 -34.42 -2.58
N ILE A 31 30.01 -34.12 -3.88
CA ILE A 31 30.10 -32.76 -4.39
C ILE A 31 28.94 -31.92 -3.85
N ASP A 32 27.70 -32.42 -3.93
CA ASP A 32 26.52 -31.70 -3.44
C ASP A 32 26.57 -31.42 -1.94
N ARG A 33 27.12 -32.34 -1.15
CA ARG A 33 27.35 -32.12 0.29
C ARG A 33 28.34 -30.99 0.52
N THR A 34 29.52 -31.06 -0.11
CA THR A 34 30.57 -30.04 0.04
C THR A 34 30.11 -28.65 -0.44
N LEU A 35 29.33 -28.58 -1.52
CA LEU A 35 28.74 -27.33 -2.01
C LEU A 35 27.69 -26.75 -1.05
N ARG A 36 27.02 -27.59 -0.25
CA ARG A 36 26.02 -27.15 0.72
C ARG A 36 26.63 -26.74 2.06
N GLU A 37 27.59 -27.52 2.55
CA GLU A 37 28.13 -27.41 3.90
C GLU A 37 29.37 -26.50 3.95
N ASP A 38 30.32 -26.69 3.03
CA ASP A 38 31.66 -26.08 3.13
C ASP A 38 31.82 -24.84 2.23
N LEU A 39 31.17 -24.84 1.06
CA LEU A 39 31.29 -23.74 0.11
C LEU A 39 30.91 -22.36 0.69
N PRO A 40 29.85 -22.18 1.51
CA PRO A 40 29.48 -20.85 1.98
C PRO A 40 30.62 -20.14 2.72
N ALA A 41 31.34 -20.85 3.60
CA ALA A 41 32.47 -20.30 4.35
C ALA A 41 33.67 -20.02 3.43
N ALA A 42 34.02 -20.97 2.55
CA ALA A 42 35.11 -20.81 1.59
C ALA A 42 34.86 -19.64 0.63
N LEU A 43 33.61 -19.49 0.16
CA LEU A 43 33.21 -18.43 -0.75
C LEU A 43 33.18 -17.07 -0.08
N ALA A 44 32.79 -16.98 1.20
CA ALA A 44 32.85 -15.72 1.94
C ALA A 44 34.29 -15.17 1.95
N VAL A 45 35.28 -16.03 2.23
CA VAL A 45 36.70 -15.66 2.20
C VAL A 45 37.17 -15.30 0.79
N ALA A 46 36.89 -16.15 -0.21
CA ALA A 46 37.37 -15.92 -1.58
C ALA A 46 36.72 -14.69 -2.25
N ALA A 47 35.47 -14.39 -1.95
CA ALA A 47 34.73 -13.29 -2.54
C ALA A 47 34.97 -11.95 -1.84
N GLU A 48 35.56 -11.93 -0.64
CA GLU A 48 35.81 -10.70 0.13
C GLU A 48 36.56 -9.66 -0.70
N GLY A 49 37.70 -10.03 -1.31
CA GLY A 49 38.48 -9.11 -2.14
C GLY A 49 37.80 -8.68 -3.45
N VAL A 50 36.76 -9.40 -3.90
CA VAL A 50 36.00 -9.06 -5.11
C VAL A 50 34.84 -8.11 -4.79
N ILE A 51 34.20 -8.31 -3.63
CA ILE A 51 33.03 -7.54 -3.21
C ILE A 51 33.46 -6.25 -2.50
N THR A 52 34.58 -6.27 -1.78
CA THR A 52 35.11 -5.10 -1.08
C THR A 52 35.39 -3.98 -2.09
N GLY A 53 34.74 -2.82 -1.90
CA GLY A 53 34.80 -1.67 -2.81
C GLY A 53 33.66 -1.59 -3.82
N THR A 54 32.90 -2.68 -4.03
CA THR A 54 31.68 -2.67 -4.85
C THR A 54 30.50 -2.31 -3.95
N GLY A 55 30.37 -1.03 -3.59
CA GLY A 55 29.26 -0.54 -2.77
C GLY A 55 27.89 -0.83 -3.42
N GLY A 56 26.84 -0.96 -2.61
CA GLY A 56 25.46 -1.10 -3.10
C GLY A 56 24.93 -2.53 -3.19
N VAL A 57 23.96 -2.74 -4.08
CA VAL A 57 23.31 -4.04 -4.31
C VAL A 57 23.72 -4.59 -5.66
N LEU A 58 24.33 -5.77 -5.66
CA LEU A 58 24.69 -6.50 -6.88
C LEU A 58 23.79 -7.73 -7.02
N ARG A 59 23.21 -7.92 -8.20
CA ARG A 59 22.45 -9.11 -8.57
C ARG A 59 23.07 -9.76 -9.78
N ILE A 60 23.37 -11.04 -9.65
CA ILE A 60 23.93 -11.83 -10.73
C ILE A 60 22.98 -12.97 -10.99
N ARG A 61 22.43 -13.01 -12.21
CA ARG A 61 21.45 -14.02 -12.61
C ARG A 61 22.06 -15.41 -12.63
N ARG A 62 23.25 -15.52 -13.23
CA ARG A 62 23.95 -16.79 -13.37
C ARG A 62 25.45 -16.59 -13.44
N VAL A 63 26.16 -17.36 -12.63
CA VAL A 63 27.60 -17.60 -12.79
C VAL A 63 27.76 -19.03 -13.30
N ARG A 64 28.53 -19.22 -14.37
CA ARG A 64 28.91 -20.54 -14.87
C ARG A 64 30.37 -20.77 -14.52
N VAL A 65 30.62 -21.84 -13.79
CA VAL A 65 31.96 -22.29 -13.46
C VAL A 65 32.14 -23.67 -14.07
N GLN A 66 33.25 -23.87 -14.76
CA GLN A 66 33.68 -25.16 -15.27
C GLN A 66 34.93 -25.58 -14.51
N LEU A 67 34.93 -26.82 -14.03
CA LEU A 67 36.03 -27.40 -13.27
C LEU A 67 36.39 -28.74 -13.89
N HIS A 68 37.68 -28.94 -14.08
CA HIS A 68 38.27 -30.23 -14.41
C HIS A 68 38.99 -30.71 -13.15
N LEU A 69 38.61 -31.89 -12.66
CA LEU A 69 39.17 -32.51 -11.46
C LEU A 69 39.95 -33.75 -11.89
N ASP A 70 41.27 -33.68 -11.81
CA ASP A 70 42.13 -34.83 -12.10
C ASP A 70 42.48 -35.53 -10.78
N GLY A 71 42.16 -36.82 -10.67
CA GLY A 71 42.66 -37.77 -9.66
C GLY A 71 42.61 -37.35 -8.18
N GLY A 72 41.67 -37.92 -7.42
CA GLY A 72 41.77 -37.98 -5.95
C GLY A 72 41.67 -36.64 -5.21
N ALA A 73 40.90 -35.68 -5.73
CA ALA A 73 40.73 -34.37 -5.11
C ALA A 73 40.35 -34.50 -3.62
N ASP A 74 41.17 -33.92 -2.76
CA ASP A 74 40.90 -33.81 -1.34
C ASP A 74 39.65 -32.95 -1.11
N MET A 75 38.69 -33.49 -0.34
CA MET A 75 37.35 -32.90 -0.21
C MET A 75 37.35 -31.49 0.43
N PRO A 76 38.13 -31.22 1.50
CA PRO A 76 38.32 -29.87 2.03
C PRO A 76 38.88 -28.88 0.99
N GLY A 77 39.74 -29.35 0.08
CA GLY A 77 40.28 -28.52 -1.02
C GLY A 77 39.25 -28.20 -2.09
N LEU A 78 38.25 -29.06 -2.28
CA LEU A 78 37.23 -28.91 -3.31
C LEU A 78 36.36 -27.66 -3.10
N ALA A 79 35.89 -27.40 -1.87
CA ALA A 79 35.10 -26.21 -1.56
C ALA A 79 35.86 -24.91 -1.87
N ARG A 80 37.14 -24.86 -1.50
CA ARG A 80 38.03 -23.73 -1.79
C ARG A 80 38.24 -23.56 -3.30
N LEU A 81 38.46 -24.65 -4.03
CA LEU A 81 38.59 -24.60 -5.49
C LEU A 81 37.32 -24.03 -6.16
N PHE A 82 36.13 -24.47 -5.74
CA PHE A 82 34.87 -23.90 -6.21
C PHE A 82 34.75 -22.42 -5.86
N ALA A 83 35.06 -22.06 -4.60
CA ALA A 83 35.02 -20.68 -4.13
C ALA A 83 35.93 -19.76 -4.95
N ASP A 84 37.19 -20.15 -5.19
CA ASP A 84 38.17 -19.38 -5.95
C ASP A 84 37.72 -19.20 -7.41
N ARG A 85 37.17 -20.24 -8.03
CA ARG A 85 36.63 -20.14 -9.39
C ARG A 85 35.38 -19.30 -9.48
N ILE A 86 34.47 -19.40 -8.51
CA ILE A 86 33.30 -18.53 -8.43
C ILE A 86 33.77 -17.08 -8.25
N ALA A 87 34.69 -16.79 -7.34
CA ALA A 87 35.24 -15.45 -7.12
C ALA A 87 35.93 -14.89 -8.38
N ALA A 88 36.71 -15.69 -9.09
CA ALA A 88 37.30 -15.29 -10.37
C ALA A 88 36.23 -15.00 -11.44
N ALA A 89 35.21 -15.85 -11.53
CA ALA A 89 34.08 -15.65 -12.45
C ALA A 89 33.26 -14.40 -12.08
N LEU A 90 33.06 -14.13 -10.79
CA LEU A 90 32.42 -12.91 -10.27
C LEU A 90 33.22 -11.67 -10.67
N LYS A 91 34.55 -11.69 -10.44
CA LYS A 91 35.46 -10.59 -10.82
C LYS A 91 35.41 -10.31 -12.32
N ALA A 92 35.46 -11.37 -13.14
CA ALA A 92 35.37 -11.25 -14.59
C ALA A 92 33.98 -10.73 -15.05
N ALA A 93 32.91 -11.19 -14.40
CA ALA A 93 31.56 -10.76 -14.69
C ALA A 93 31.39 -9.25 -14.38
N LEU A 94 31.87 -8.81 -13.22
CA LEU A 94 31.87 -7.40 -12.80
C LEU A 94 32.64 -6.49 -13.76
N ALA A 95 33.80 -6.94 -14.26
CA ALA A 95 34.58 -6.17 -15.22
C ALA A 95 33.92 -6.08 -16.61
N GLY A 96 33.08 -7.06 -16.98
CA GLY A 96 32.54 -7.22 -18.32
C GLY A 96 31.16 -6.60 -18.59
N GLY A 97 30.50 -5.99 -17.60
CA GLY A 97 29.25 -5.24 -17.81
C GLY A 97 28.11 -6.01 -18.50
N ARG A 98 27.94 -7.30 -18.19
CA ARG A 98 27.03 -8.19 -18.94
C ARG A 98 25.55 -8.02 -18.55
N ALA A 99 24.64 -8.35 -19.47
CA ALA A 99 23.18 -8.43 -19.25
C ALA A 99 22.75 -9.33 -18.07
N GLU A 100 23.64 -10.22 -17.61
CA GLU A 100 23.42 -11.12 -16.48
C GLU A 100 23.71 -10.49 -15.11
N ILE A 101 24.16 -9.23 -15.08
CA ILE A 101 24.50 -8.50 -13.86
C ILE A 101 23.71 -7.20 -13.81
N ARG A 102 23.16 -6.93 -12.63
CA ARG A 102 22.58 -5.64 -12.28
C ARG A 102 23.26 -5.10 -11.04
N HIS A 103 23.55 -3.81 -11.08
CA HIS A 103 24.15 -3.09 -9.97
C HIS A 103 23.31 -1.86 -9.65
N TRP A 104 23.05 -1.67 -8.37
CA TRP A 104 22.45 -0.46 -7.83
C TRP A 104 23.38 0.10 -6.78
N PRO A 105 23.60 1.43 -6.75
CA PRO A 105 24.58 2.06 -5.87
C PRO A 105 24.23 1.91 -4.38
N ASP A 106 22.94 1.73 -4.06
CA ASP A 106 22.44 1.57 -2.70
C ASP A 106 21.15 0.72 -2.69
N ARG A 107 20.67 0.41 -1.48
CA ARG A 107 19.46 -0.38 -1.30
C ARG A 107 18.21 0.34 -1.77
N ASP A 108 18.14 1.67 -1.65
CA ASP A 108 16.94 2.43 -2.01
C ASP A 108 16.78 2.54 -3.52
N SER A 109 17.88 2.65 -4.27
CA SER A 109 17.92 2.57 -5.73
C SER A 109 17.48 1.19 -6.23
N TYR A 110 17.89 0.12 -5.55
CA TYR A 110 17.43 -1.24 -5.83
C TYR A 110 15.91 -1.39 -5.61
N LEU A 111 15.39 -0.88 -4.49
CA LEU A 111 13.95 -0.90 -4.20
C LEU A 111 13.16 -0.01 -5.17
N ALA A 112 13.71 1.12 -5.60
CA ALA A 112 13.09 2.01 -6.57
C ALA A 112 12.97 1.32 -7.93
N ALA A 113 14.03 0.63 -8.38
CA ALA A 113 13.99 -0.16 -9.61
C ALA A 113 12.95 -1.28 -9.55
N TYR A 114 12.76 -1.94 -8.40
CA TYR A 114 11.67 -2.90 -8.21
C TYR A 114 10.30 -2.25 -8.40
N VAL A 115 10.06 -1.10 -7.77
CA VAL A 115 8.79 -0.38 -7.89
C VAL A 115 8.53 0.03 -9.34
N MET A 116 9.53 0.59 -10.02
CA MET A 116 9.44 0.98 -11.43
C MET A 116 9.12 -0.23 -12.34
N MET A 117 9.76 -1.38 -12.11
CA MET A 117 9.47 -2.63 -12.82
C MET A 117 8.04 -3.10 -12.57
N ARG A 118 7.60 -3.13 -11.30
CA ARG A 118 6.24 -3.59 -10.93
C ARG A 118 5.15 -2.72 -11.55
N LEU A 119 5.41 -1.43 -11.72
CA LEU A 119 4.51 -0.47 -12.36
C LEU A 119 4.67 -0.44 -13.89
N ALA A 120 5.45 -1.36 -14.47
CA ALA A 120 5.75 -1.43 -15.90
C ALA A 120 6.34 -0.14 -16.51
N LEU A 121 7.02 0.66 -15.69
CA LEU A 121 7.72 1.88 -16.12
C LEU A 121 9.15 1.59 -16.62
N THR A 122 9.68 0.40 -16.33
CA THR A 122 10.98 -0.06 -16.80
C THR A 122 10.90 -1.55 -17.16
N SER A 123 11.67 -1.99 -18.16
CA SER A 123 11.75 -3.40 -18.58
C SER A 123 12.78 -4.22 -17.78
N GLU A 124 12.99 -3.88 -16.50
CA GLU A 124 13.91 -4.64 -15.66
C GLU A 124 13.43 -6.07 -15.48
N ALA A 125 14.39 -6.99 -15.33
CA ALA A 125 14.08 -8.40 -15.31
C ALA A 125 13.73 -8.88 -13.89
N ALA A 126 12.58 -9.53 -13.73
CA ALA A 126 12.03 -9.95 -12.43
C ALA A 126 13.00 -10.79 -11.57
N TRP A 127 13.90 -11.56 -12.20
CA TRP A 127 14.92 -12.38 -11.50
C TRP A 127 15.81 -11.56 -10.56
N ALA A 128 15.92 -10.25 -10.79
CA ALA A 128 16.82 -9.41 -10.01
C ALA A 128 16.25 -9.04 -8.62
N PHE A 129 14.98 -9.36 -8.34
CA PHE A 129 14.29 -8.94 -7.11
C PHE A 129 13.84 -10.08 -6.18
N PRO A 130 14.64 -11.14 -5.94
CA PRO A 130 14.19 -12.32 -5.20
C PRO A 130 13.83 -12.00 -3.74
N ASP A 131 14.49 -11.03 -3.11
CA ASP A 131 14.19 -10.60 -1.73
C ASP A 131 12.77 -10.02 -1.59
N LEU A 132 12.12 -9.66 -2.70
CA LEU A 132 10.80 -9.02 -2.75
C LEU A 132 9.74 -9.98 -3.29
N ALA A 133 10.04 -11.29 -3.37
CA ALA A 133 9.09 -12.32 -3.79
C ALA A 133 7.83 -12.32 -2.91
N ALA A 134 7.98 -12.03 -1.61
CA ALA A 134 6.86 -11.88 -0.69
C ALA A 134 5.91 -10.72 -1.06
N LEU A 135 6.28 -9.78 -1.93
CA LEU A 135 5.40 -8.70 -2.40
C LEU A 135 4.82 -9.00 -3.78
N GLU A 136 5.21 -10.08 -4.46
CA GLU A 136 4.74 -10.42 -5.81
C GLU A 136 3.25 -10.72 -5.87
N HIS A 137 2.67 -11.23 -4.78
CA HIS A 137 1.24 -11.51 -4.69
C HIS A 137 0.39 -10.25 -4.51
N LEU A 138 0.99 -9.13 -4.10
CA LEU A 138 0.28 -7.86 -3.92
C LEU A 138 0.11 -7.13 -5.27
N PRO A 139 -0.91 -6.27 -5.43
CA PRO A 139 -0.95 -5.27 -6.50
C PRO A 139 0.34 -4.44 -6.57
N ALA A 140 0.73 -3.97 -7.75
CA ALA A 140 1.97 -3.21 -7.93
C ALA A 140 1.99 -1.91 -7.08
N GLU A 141 0.88 -1.19 -7.06
CA GLU A 141 0.66 0.02 -6.28
C GLU A 141 0.72 -0.26 -4.78
N ARG A 142 0.13 -1.39 -4.35
CA ARG A 142 0.16 -1.80 -2.94
C ARG A 142 1.57 -2.21 -2.51
N ALA A 143 2.28 -2.98 -3.32
CA ALA A 143 3.66 -3.37 -3.05
C ALA A 143 4.57 -2.12 -2.94
N ALA A 144 4.39 -1.16 -3.84
CA ALA A 144 5.08 0.12 -3.80
C ALA A 144 4.75 0.92 -2.52
N ALA A 145 3.47 1.03 -2.17
CA ALA A 145 3.04 1.73 -0.97
C ALA A 145 3.55 1.07 0.32
N GLU A 146 3.59 -0.27 0.39
CA GLU A 146 4.17 -1.01 1.52
C GLU A 146 5.66 -0.70 1.67
N LEU A 147 6.42 -0.70 0.57
CA LEU A 147 7.84 -0.34 0.57
C LEU A 147 8.07 1.13 0.98
N LEU A 148 7.29 2.05 0.44
CA LEU A 148 7.39 3.49 0.76
C LEU A 148 7.04 3.76 2.21
N ARG A 149 6.02 3.09 2.75
CA ARG A 149 5.64 3.19 4.18
C ARG A 149 6.75 2.66 5.09
N ALA A 150 7.34 1.53 4.74
CA ALA A 150 8.43 0.94 5.52
C ALA A 150 9.74 1.74 5.41
N ARG A 151 9.97 2.41 4.27
CA ARG A 151 11.18 3.18 3.98
C ARG A 151 10.86 4.49 3.25
N PRO A 152 10.47 5.56 3.95
CA PRO A 152 10.13 6.83 3.32
C PRO A 152 11.26 7.47 2.50
N ALA A 153 12.53 7.19 2.84
CA ALA A 153 13.70 7.62 2.08
C ALA A 153 13.69 7.13 0.61
N LEU A 154 13.00 6.02 0.34
CA LEU A 154 12.79 5.47 -1.00
C LEU A 154 12.12 6.46 -1.97
N LEU A 155 11.35 7.43 -1.47
CA LEU A 155 10.73 8.47 -2.31
C LEU A 155 11.76 9.22 -3.16
N THR A 156 12.94 9.53 -2.62
CA THR A 156 14.00 10.23 -3.37
C THR A 156 14.56 9.37 -4.49
N ALA A 157 14.90 8.11 -4.19
CA ALA A 157 15.44 7.18 -5.18
C ALA A 157 14.41 6.92 -6.28
N LEU A 158 13.12 6.76 -5.91
CA LEU A 158 12.02 6.57 -6.85
C LEU A 158 11.80 7.80 -7.73
N ALA A 159 11.78 9.00 -7.15
CA ALA A 159 11.64 10.25 -7.88
C ALA A 159 12.75 10.44 -8.92
N ARG A 160 14.01 10.22 -8.54
CA ARG A 160 15.16 10.31 -9.46
C ARG A 160 15.09 9.27 -10.57
N ALA A 161 14.79 8.01 -10.23
CA ALA A 161 14.68 6.94 -11.21
C ALA A 161 13.58 7.22 -12.24
N ALA A 162 12.43 7.74 -11.79
CA ALA A 162 11.31 8.10 -12.67
C ALA A 162 11.59 9.38 -13.49
N ALA A 163 12.24 10.38 -12.91
CA ALA A 163 12.67 11.57 -13.64
C ALA A 163 13.64 11.25 -14.78
N ALA A 164 14.53 10.26 -14.59
CA ALA A 164 15.39 9.75 -15.65
C ALA A 164 14.60 9.10 -16.82
N GLN A 165 13.33 8.75 -16.60
CA GLN A 165 12.39 8.28 -17.63
C GLN A 165 11.47 9.37 -18.17
N GLY A 166 11.63 10.63 -17.73
CA GLY A 166 10.92 11.81 -18.24
C GLY A 166 9.85 12.40 -17.31
N ASP A 167 9.37 11.67 -16.30
CA ASP A 167 8.42 12.21 -15.32
C ASP A 167 8.63 11.61 -13.93
N ALA A 168 9.05 12.47 -12.99
CA ALA A 168 9.26 12.09 -11.59
C ALA A 168 7.99 11.58 -10.89
N ALA A 169 6.81 12.02 -11.34
CA ALA A 169 5.52 11.66 -10.75
C ALA A 169 4.90 10.41 -11.38
N ALA A 170 5.45 9.90 -12.49
CA ALA A 170 4.95 8.71 -13.17
C ALA A 170 4.66 7.50 -12.25
N PRO A 171 5.46 7.22 -11.19
CA PRO A 171 5.22 6.07 -10.31
C PRO A 171 3.90 6.11 -9.57
N VAL A 172 3.29 7.29 -9.39
CA VAL A 172 2.03 7.46 -8.66
C VAL A 172 0.92 8.07 -9.50
N ALA A 173 1.23 8.65 -10.67
CA ALA A 173 0.26 9.35 -11.51
C ALA A 173 -0.94 8.47 -11.92
N GLY A 174 -0.70 7.19 -12.20
CA GLY A 174 -1.75 6.22 -12.56
C GLY A 174 -2.51 5.61 -11.39
N TRP A 175 -2.16 5.93 -10.14
CA TRP A 175 -2.78 5.30 -8.97
C TRP A 175 -4.18 5.89 -8.70
N PRO A 176 -5.12 5.07 -8.19
CA PRO A 176 -6.38 5.59 -7.67
C PRO A 176 -6.14 6.72 -6.67
N GLU A 177 -6.99 7.75 -6.72
CA GLU A 177 -6.89 8.91 -5.83
C GLU A 177 -6.88 8.48 -4.35
N ALA A 178 -7.77 7.57 -3.98
CA ALA A 178 -7.85 7.02 -2.63
C ALA A 178 -6.54 6.34 -2.18
N ALA A 179 -5.86 5.64 -3.10
CA ALA A 179 -4.59 4.96 -2.83
C ALA A 179 -3.44 5.97 -2.58
N ARG A 180 -3.36 7.03 -3.39
CA ARG A 180 -2.39 8.11 -3.17
C ARG A 180 -2.62 8.81 -1.84
N ALA A 181 -3.87 9.19 -1.56
CA ALA A 181 -4.24 9.81 -0.30
C ALA A 181 -3.93 8.89 0.90
N ALA A 182 -4.22 7.59 0.81
CA ALA A 182 -3.92 6.62 1.85
C ALA A 182 -2.41 6.49 2.12
N LEU A 183 -1.58 6.49 1.08
CA LEU A 183 -0.13 6.49 1.23
C LEU A 183 0.36 7.77 1.93
N VAL A 184 -0.12 8.94 1.51
CA VAL A 184 0.24 10.21 2.17
C VAL A 184 -0.13 10.20 3.64
N ARG A 185 -1.37 9.80 3.98
CA ARG A 185 -1.80 9.62 5.38
C ARG A 185 -0.84 8.71 6.15
N ALA A 186 -0.49 7.55 5.58
CA ALA A 186 0.41 6.61 6.23
C ALA A 186 1.82 7.19 6.47
N LEU A 187 2.35 7.98 5.54
CA LEU A 187 3.67 8.62 5.66
C LEU A 187 3.68 9.78 6.65
N LEU A 188 2.56 10.51 6.77
CA LEU A 188 2.42 11.64 7.68
C LEU A 188 2.07 11.20 9.12
N ASN A 189 1.34 10.10 9.30
CA ASN A 189 0.97 9.61 10.64
C ASN A 189 2.13 9.04 11.46
N ALA A 190 3.29 8.76 10.85
CA ALA A 190 4.48 8.42 11.61
C ALA A 190 5.04 9.68 12.31
N PRO A 191 5.60 9.59 13.52
CA PRO A 191 6.23 10.74 14.17
C PRO A 191 7.31 11.36 13.27
N LEU A 192 7.36 12.69 13.19
CA LEU A 192 8.47 13.41 12.56
C LEU A 192 9.71 13.29 13.45
N ALA A 193 10.85 12.94 12.87
CA ALA A 193 12.11 13.01 13.59
C ALA A 193 12.54 14.49 13.74
N THR A 194 13.28 14.83 14.80
CA THR A 194 13.77 16.19 15.05
C THR A 194 14.65 16.73 13.91
N THR A 195 15.36 15.85 13.21
CA THR A 195 16.12 16.22 12.01
C THR A 195 15.22 16.61 10.84
N GLU A 196 14.04 16.00 10.71
CA GLU A 196 13.10 16.29 9.63
C GLU A 196 12.40 17.65 9.82
N THR A 197 12.16 18.05 11.07
CA THR A 197 11.54 19.36 11.35
C THR A 197 12.41 20.54 10.92
N GLY A 198 13.73 20.40 10.99
CA GLY A 198 14.68 21.44 10.52
C GLY A 198 14.65 21.65 9.00
N ASP A 199 14.19 20.66 8.24
CA ASP A 199 14.11 20.70 6.78
C ASP A 199 12.78 21.28 6.25
N LEU A 200 11.80 21.55 7.12
CA LEU A 200 10.49 22.07 6.70
C LEU A 200 10.56 23.47 6.07
N PRO A 201 11.25 24.46 6.67
CA PRO A 201 11.37 25.80 6.07
C PRO A 201 12.01 25.83 4.66
N PRO A 202 13.16 25.15 4.40
CA PRO A 202 13.72 25.12 3.05
C PRO A 202 12.81 24.37 2.07
N ALA A 203 12.12 23.30 2.49
CA ALA A 203 11.15 22.59 1.65
C ALA A 203 9.98 23.50 1.21
N LEU A 204 9.41 24.27 2.14
CA LEU A 204 8.37 25.26 1.83
C LEU A 204 8.89 26.36 0.90
N GLY A 205 10.16 26.77 1.08
CA GLY A 205 10.83 27.71 0.17
C GLY A 205 10.88 27.22 -1.27
N HIS A 206 11.21 25.94 -1.50
CA HIS A 206 11.20 25.33 -2.83
C HIS A 206 9.80 25.35 -3.47
N LEU A 207 8.75 25.11 -2.68
CA LEU A 207 7.37 25.08 -3.17
C LEU A 207 6.86 26.45 -3.64
N LEU A 208 7.36 27.56 -3.09
CA LEU A 208 6.95 28.92 -3.51
C LEU A 208 7.30 29.20 -4.98
N GLY A 209 8.34 28.55 -5.51
CA GLY A 209 8.74 28.69 -6.91
C GLY A 209 8.01 27.74 -7.87
N VAL A 210 7.22 26.80 -7.37
CA VAL A 210 6.50 25.83 -8.20
C VAL A 210 5.09 26.35 -8.48
N PRO A 211 4.70 26.55 -9.75
CA PRO A 211 3.33 26.90 -10.10
C PRO A 211 2.36 25.85 -9.54
N GLN A 212 1.47 26.28 -8.65
CA GLN A 212 0.42 25.42 -8.11
C GLN A 212 -0.84 25.65 -8.94
N PRO A 213 -1.28 24.69 -9.76
CA PRO A 213 -2.56 24.82 -10.43
C PRO A 213 -3.65 24.90 -9.37
N VAL A 214 -4.36 26.04 -9.35
CA VAL A 214 -5.58 26.23 -8.58
C VAL A 214 -6.69 25.56 -9.35
N LEU A 215 -7.12 24.38 -8.90
CA LEU A 215 -8.32 23.74 -9.44
C LEU A 215 -9.43 23.86 -8.39
N PRO A 216 -10.43 24.72 -8.62
CA PRO A 216 -11.55 24.85 -7.70
C PRO A 216 -12.31 23.52 -7.60
N GLY A 217 -12.84 23.22 -6.40
CA GLY A 217 -13.69 22.06 -6.16
C GLY A 217 -12.96 20.74 -5.86
N ARG A 218 -11.65 20.78 -5.56
CA ARG A 218 -10.90 19.56 -5.23
C ARG A 218 -11.29 18.94 -3.88
N SER A 219 -11.39 17.61 -3.87
CA SER A 219 -11.53 16.83 -2.63
C SER A 219 -10.24 16.93 -1.80
N ALA A 220 -10.30 16.64 -0.50
CA ALA A 220 -9.08 16.63 0.34
C ALA A 220 -8.14 15.47 -0.06
N ALA A 221 -8.69 14.35 -0.50
CA ALA A 221 -7.92 13.25 -1.07
C ALA A 221 -7.18 13.66 -2.36
N GLN A 222 -7.79 14.49 -3.22
CA GLN A 222 -7.13 15.05 -4.42
C GLN A 222 -5.94 15.93 -4.04
N ASP A 223 -6.09 16.77 -3.01
CA ASP A 223 -5.01 17.62 -2.53
C ASP A 223 -3.84 16.81 -1.98
N LEU A 224 -4.12 15.75 -1.22
CA LEU A 224 -3.10 14.82 -0.73
C LEU A 224 -2.38 14.10 -1.90
N GLY A 225 -3.14 13.58 -2.87
CA GLY A 225 -2.56 12.94 -4.06
C GLY A 225 -1.68 13.88 -4.87
N ALA A 226 -2.12 15.13 -5.07
CA ALA A 226 -1.35 16.16 -5.76
C ALA A 226 -0.10 16.57 -4.98
N ALA A 227 -0.17 16.63 -3.64
CA ALA A 227 0.99 16.90 -2.80
C ALA A 227 2.08 15.82 -2.97
N LEU A 228 1.70 14.55 -3.07
CA LEU A 228 2.63 13.45 -3.33
C LEU A 228 3.35 13.61 -4.68
N GLU A 229 2.62 13.94 -5.75
CA GLU A 229 3.23 14.19 -7.07
C GLU A 229 4.20 15.37 -7.05
N VAL A 230 3.81 16.48 -6.43
CA VAL A 230 4.67 17.67 -6.29
C VAL A 230 5.93 17.32 -5.50
N THR A 231 5.79 16.55 -4.43
CA THR A 231 6.92 16.05 -3.62
C THR A 231 7.91 15.28 -4.48
N LEU A 232 7.44 14.34 -5.30
CA LEU A 232 8.32 13.56 -6.19
C LEU A 232 9.06 14.45 -7.19
N ARG A 233 8.36 15.40 -7.83
CA ARG A 233 8.99 16.36 -8.77
C ARG A 233 10.06 17.21 -8.08
N LEU A 234 9.81 17.67 -6.87
CA LEU A 234 10.78 18.45 -6.09
C LEU A 234 12.00 17.63 -5.65
N LEU A 235 11.79 16.39 -5.22
CA LEU A 235 12.90 15.48 -4.86
C LEU A 235 13.78 15.16 -6.06
N ALA A 236 13.20 15.01 -7.25
CA ALA A 236 13.94 14.83 -8.50
C ALA A 236 14.74 16.08 -8.89
N GLY A 237 14.16 17.28 -8.72
CA GLY A 237 14.74 18.57 -9.11
C GLY A 237 15.83 19.13 -8.19
N GLY A 238 16.44 18.32 -7.32
CA GLY A 238 17.52 18.75 -6.42
C GLY A 238 17.12 18.90 -4.95
N GLY A 239 15.84 18.67 -4.59
CA GLY A 239 15.38 18.63 -3.20
C GLY A 239 15.91 17.45 -2.38
N ALA A 240 16.82 16.64 -2.94
CA ALA A 240 17.32 15.42 -2.30
C ALA A 240 18.24 15.66 -1.08
N ALA A 241 18.68 16.90 -0.86
CA ALA A 241 19.34 17.28 0.38
C ALA A 241 18.37 17.32 1.57
N LEU A 242 17.06 17.45 1.29
CA LEU A 242 16.01 17.51 2.29
C LEU A 242 15.42 16.12 2.52
N GLN A 243 15.00 15.86 3.76
CA GLN A 243 14.29 14.63 4.08
C GLN A 243 12.97 14.53 3.29
N PRO A 244 12.67 13.40 2.63
CA PRO A 244 11.47 13.25 1.78
C PRO A 244 10.17 13.49 2.51
N ARG A 245 10.13 13.14 3.80
CA ARG A 245 8.96 13.38 4.65
C ARG A 245 8.76 14.87 4.89
N ALA A 246 9.82 15.63 5.19
CA ALA A 246 9.73 17.08 5.34
C ALA A 246 9.19 17.74 4.05
N MET A 247 9.66 17.29 2.88
CA MET A 247 9.13 17.76 1.59
C MET A 247 7.64 17.45 1.42
N LEU A 248 7.20 16.24 1.81
CA LEU A 248 5.79 15.85 1.76
C LEU A 248 4.93 16.68 2.72
N TRP A 249 5.38 16.89 3.95
CA TRP A 249 4.72 17.76 4.93
C TRP A 249 4.56 19.19 4.39
N ALA A 250 5.62 19.75 3.81
CA ALA A 250 5.60 21.06 3.20
C ALA A 250 4.61 21.15 2.03
N ALA A 251 4.58 20.13 1.16
CA ALA A 251 3.66 20.09 0.01
C ALA A 251 2.20 20.00 0.45
N VAL A 252 1.92 19.20 1.48
CA VAL A 252 0.57 19.07 2.06
C VAL A 252 0.14 20.36 2.76
N ALA A 253 1.03 21.00 3.53
CA ALA A 253 0.76 22.28 4.17
C ALA A 253 0.45 23.39 3.15
N ALA A 254 1.25 23.50 2.08
CA ALA A 254 1.00 24.45 1.01
C ALA A 254 -0.39 24.22 0.40
N ARG A 255 -0.74 22.96 0.07
CA ARG A 255 -2.07 22.62 -0.47
C ARG A 255 -3.20 22.97 0.49
N ALA A 256 -3.03 22.74 1.79
CA ALA A 256 -4.00 23.11 2.80
C ALA A 256 -4.24 24.63 2.84
N VAL A 257 -3.18 25.45 2.74
CA VAL A 257 -3.31 26.93 2.65
C VAL A 257 -4.09 27.34 1.40
N TRP A 258 -3.75 26.76 0.23
CA TRP A 258 -4.49 27.03 -1.01
C TRP A 258 -5.96 26.65 -0.89
N ARG A 259 -6.26 25.51 -0.26
CA ARG A 259 -7.64 25.06 0.00
C ARG A 259 -8.40 25.99 0.95
N GLN A 260 -7.75 26.50 1.99
CA GLN A 260 -8.37 27.46 2.93
C GLN A 260 -8.64 28.82 2.26
N ALA A 261 -7.67 29.35 1.51
CA ALA A 261 -7.90 30.50 0.65
C ALA A 261 -9.04 30.22 -0.34
N ASP A 262 -9.14 28.95 -0.78
CA ASP A 262 -10.19 28.50 -1.66
C ASP A 262 -11.59 28.63 -1.07
N HIS A 263 -11.72 28.09 0.14
CA HIS A 263 -12.95 28.07 0.91
C HIS A 263 -13.42 29.48 1.33
N VAL A 264 -12.51 30.35 1.77
CA VAL A 264 -12.87 31.70 2.23
C VAL A 264 -13.52 32.53 1.12
N ALA A 265 -12.99 32.49 -0.12
CA ALA A 265 -13.64 33.25 -1.18
C ALA A 265 -14.95 32.60 -1.66
N THR A 266 -15.09 31.27 -1.58
CA THR A 266 -16.37 30.62 -1.83
C THR A 266 -17.41 31.09 -0.81
N ILE A 267 -17.09 31.12 0.49
CA ILE A 267 -17.98 31.66 1.54
C ILE A 267 -18.32 33.13 1.29
N ALA A 268 -17.36 33.96 0.83
CA ALA A 268 -17.64 35.35 0.52
C ALA A 268 -18.65 35.53 -0.63
N THR A 269 -18.75 34.54 -1.53
CA THR A 269 -19.65 34.57 -2.69
C THR A 269 -20.91 33.71 -2.55
N SER A 270 -20.95 32.83 -1.55
CA SER A 270 -22.04 31.88 -1.32
C SER A 270 -22.73 32.18 0.01
N PRO A 271 -24.07 32.08 0.11
CA PRO A 271 -24.76 32.24 1.38
C PRO A 271 -24.24 31.23 2.42
N PRO A 272 -24.20 31.59 3.71
CA PRO A 272 -23.68 30.73 4.76
C PRO A 272 -24.48 29.42 4.82
N GLY A 273 -23.86 28.33 4.39
CA GLY A 273 -24.36 26.97 4.60
C GLY A 273 -23.93 26.43 5.98
N PRO A 274 -24.59 25.37 6.48
CA PRO A 274 -24.16 24.72 7.71
C PRO A 274 -22.72 24.19 7.56
N ALA A 275 -21.91 24.39 8.60
CA ALA A 275 -20.54 23.89 8.65
C ALA A 275 -20.55 22.35 8.72
N GLU A 276 -20.18 21.71 7.63
CA GLU A 276 -19.94 20.27 7.57
C GLU A 276 -18.75 19.90 8.47
N PRO A 277 -18.88 18.88 9.33
CA PRO A 277 -17.77 18.43 10.17
C PRO A 277 -16.58 18.03 9.27
N PRO A 278 -15.34 18.34 9.67
CA PRO A 278 -14.19 18.04 8.84
C PRO A 278 -14.01 16.51 8.72
N GLY A 279 -14.15 15.99 7.49
CA GLY A 279 -13.77 14.61 7.19
C GLY A 279 -12.30 14.33 7.53
N PRO A 280 -11.89 13.05 7.60
CA PRO A 280 -10.58 12.62 8.11
C PRO A 280 -9.40 13.27 7.36
N ASP A 281 -9.54 13.49 6.06
CA ASP A 281 -8.50 14.14 5.25
C ASP A 281 -8.38 15.64 5.55
N ARG A 282 -9.50 16.31 5.87
CA ARG A 282 -9.48 17.71 6.30
C ARG A 282 -8.84 17.83 7.68
N ALA A 283 -9.18 16.94 8.61
CA ALA A 283 -8.54 16.90 9.93
C ALA A 283 -7.02 16.71 9.82
N LEU A 284 -6.54 15.88 8.88
CA LEU A 284 -5.11 15.75 8.62
C LEU A 284 -4.49 17.03 8.05
N LEU A 285 -5.14 17.69 7.08
CA LEU A 285 -4.66 18.97 6.54
C LEU A 285 -4.55 20.03 7.63
N ASP A 286 -5.54 20.13 8.51
CA ASP A 286 -5.55 21.07 9.63
C ASP A 286 -4.45 20.73 10.66
N HIS A 287 -4.26 19.44 10.96
CA HIS A 287 -3.15 18.98 11.79
C HIS A 287 -1.78 19.35 11.20
N VAL A 288 -1.60 19.14 9.90
CA VAL A 288 -0.37 19.47 9.19
C VAL A 288 -0.08 20.97 9.28
N LEU A 289 -1.08 21.82 9.05
CA LEU A 289 -0.95 23.26 9.21
C LEU A 289 -0.56 23.66 10.63
N ALA A 290 -1.21 23.07 11.65
CA ALA A 290 -0.91 23.36 13.04
C ALA A 290 0.54 23.01 13.41
N VAL A 291 1.05 21.85 12.96
CA VAL A 291 2.43 21.43 13.19
C VAL A 291 3.41 22.39 12.50
N VAL A 292 3.19 22.73 11.23
CA VAL A 292 4.08 23.64 10.49
C VAL A 292 4.04 25.06 11.06
N ALA A 293 2.89 25.54 11.53
CA ALA A 293 2.73 26.87 12.11
C ALA A 293 3.32 26.99 13.53
N ALA A 294 3.59 25.87 14.21
CA ALA A 294 4.26 25.85 15.50
C ALA A 294 5.74 26.27 15.38
N ASP A 295 6.36 26.04 14.23
CA ASP A 295 7.72 26.52 13.93
C ASP A 295 7.69 27.98 13.40
N PRO A 296 8.48 28.91 13.98
CA PRO A 296 8.48 30.31 13.55
C PRO A 296 8.86 30.52 12.09
N GLN A 297 9.81 29.73 11.57
CA GLN A 297 10.22 29.84 10.16
C GLN A 297 9.12 29.29 9.25
N GLY A 298 8.57 28.12 9.58
CA GLY A 298 7.41 27.52 8.92
C GLY A 298 6.24 28.49 8.82
N ARG A 299 5.89 29.15 9.93
CA ARG A 299 4.85 30.20 9.97
C ARG A 299 5.12 31.34 8.98
N ALA A 300 6.34 31.87 8.97
CA ALA A 300 6.73 32.94 8.04
C ALA A 300 6.65 32.51 6.56
N VAL A 301 6.86 31.23 6.25
CA VAL A 301 6.65 30.70 4.89
C VAL A 301 5.17 30.49 4.58
N LEU A 302 4.39 29.95 5.52
CA LEU A 302 2.93 29.83 5.37
C LEU A 302 2.27 31.18 5.10
N ASP A 303 2.67 32.25 5.81
CA ASP A 303 2.17 33.61 5.55
C ASP A 303 2.45 34.07 4.12
N ARG A 304 3.61 33.71 3.56
CA ARG A 304 3.93 34.00 2.16
C ARG A 304 3.05 33.19 1.20
N PHE A 305 2.78 31.92 1.49
CA PHE A 305 1.83 31.14 0.71
C PHE A 305 0.43 31.74 0.76
N THR A 306 -0.05 32.13 1.93
CA THR A 306 -1.38 32.75 2.09
C THR A 306 -1.50 34.03 1.26
N ARG A 307 -0.48 34.91 1.30
CA ARG A 307 -0.45 36.11 0.46
C ARG A 307 -0.44 35.78 -1.03
N THR A 308 0.35 34.79 -1.44
CA THR A 308 0.44 34.36 -2.84
C THR A 308 -0.88 33.75 -3.32
N ALA A 309 -1.54 32.95 -2.49
CA ALA A 309 -2.83 32.36 -2.78
C ALA A 309 -3.95 33.39 -2.91
N ALA A 310 -3.96 34.39 -2.03
CA ALA A 310 -4.88 35.51 -2.13
C ALA A 310 -4.66 36.31 -3.43
N ALA A 311 -3.41 36.59 -3.80
CA ALA A 311 -3.08 37.34 -5.01
C ALA A 311 -3.49 36.59 -6.30
N ALA A 312 -3.22 35.28 -6.38
CA ALA A 312 -3.60 34.46 -7.53
C ALA A 312 -5.11 34.44 -7.77
N ARG A 313 -5.91 34.49 -6.69
CA ARG A 313 -7.37 34.48 -6.76
C ARG A 313 -7.99 35.78 -7.22
N LEU A 314 -7.42 36.93 -6.84
CA LEU A 314 -7.86 38.23 -7.34
C LEU A 314 -7.77 38.32 -8.87
N SER A 315 -7.03 37.42 -9.53
CA SER A 315 -6.86 37.35 -10.97
C SER A 315 -7.79 36.33 -11.67
N ALA A 316 -8.57 35.52 -10.94
CA ALA A 316 -9.38 34.45 -11.52
C ALA A 316 -10.82 34.91 -11.82
N PRO A 317 -11.39 34.59 -13.01
CA PRO A 317 -12.77 34.95 -13.35
C PRO A 317 -13.79 34.16 -12.52
N VAL A 318 -14.74 34.89 -11.91
CA VAL A 318 -15.76 34.32 -11.01
C VAL A 318 -16.89 33.65 -11.81
N MET A 319 -16.98 32.33 -11.72
CA MET A 319 -18.11 31.54 -12.24
C MET A 319 -19.14 31.30 -11.12
N ARG A 320 -20.35 31.86 -11.25
CA ARG A 320 -21.44 31.66 -10.28
C ARG A 320 -22.18 30.35 -10.58
N SER A 321 -22.36 29.51 -9.56
CA SER A 321 -23.17 28.29 -9.61
C SER A 321 -24.19 28.30 -8.47
N ALA A 322 -25.38 27.72 -8.70
CA ALA A 322 -26.50 27.69 -7.76
C ALA A 322 -26.52 26.39 -6.94
N SER A 323 -26.88 26.48 -5.64
CA SER A 323 -26.87 25.37 -4.69
C SER A 323 -28.27 24.92 -4.22
N PRO A 324 -28.44 23.62 -3.88
CA PRO A 324 -29.64 23.03 -3.26
C PRO A 324 -29.57 22.98 -1.69
N PRO A 325 -30.64 22.55 -0.98
CA PRO A 325 -30.80 22.76 0.47
C PRO A 325 -30.29 21.62 1.38
N ALA A 326 -30.15 21.93 2.67
CA ALA A 326 -29.37 21.21 3.70
C ALA A 326 -30.19 20.50 4.81
N THR A 327 -29.56 19.54 5.51
CA THR A 327 -30.10 18.79 6.68
C THR A 327 -29.06 18.69 7.83
N ALA A 328 -29.53 18.39 9.05
CA ALA A 328 -28.96 18.77 10.35
C ALA A 328 -27.98 17.78 11.07
N GLN A 329 -27.25 18.32 12.07
CA GLN A 329 -26.13 17.78 12.88
C GLN A 329 -26.51 16.96 14.14
N ALA A 330 -25.56 16.16 14.65
CA ALA A 330 -25.47 15.70 16.06
C ALA A 330 -24.00 15.51 16.53
N GLY A 331 -23.71 15.82 17.80
CA GLY A 331 -22.38 15.71 18.45
C GLY A 331 -22.18 14.41 19.25
N SER A 332 -20.95 14.14 19.69
CA SER A 332 -20.58 12.91 20.42
C SER A 332 -19.67 13.16 21.64
N PRO A 333 -19.95 12.45 22.75
CA PRO A 333 -18.96 11.92 23.68
C PRO A 333 -19.04 10.38 23.68
N PHE A 334 -18.11 9.67 23.01
CA PHE A 334 -18.08 8.19 23.06
C PHE A 334 -17.37 7.70 24.33
N ALA A 335 -18.15 7.25 25.31
CA ALA A 335 -17.71 6.39 26.41
C ALA A 335 -17.61 4.93 25.96
N ASP A 336 -16.92 4.11 26.75
CA ASP A 336 -16.57 2.67 26.57
C ASP A 336 -17.76 1.68 26.39
N GLU A 337 -18.97 2.17 26.12
CA GLU A 337 -20.16 1.34 25.93
C GLU A 337 -20.15 0.67 24.54
N GLY A 338 -20.33 -0.64 24.52
CA GLY A 338 -20.45 -1.40 23.27
C GLY A 338 -21.70 -0.96 22.48
N MET A 339 -21.56 -0.78 21.18
CA MET A 339 -22.67 -0.42 20.30
C MET A 339 -23.36 -1.67 19.77
N SER A 340 -24.64 -1.83 20.07
CA SER A 340 -25.47 -2.89 19.49
C SER A 340 -25.90 -2.55 18.07
N SER A 341 -25.92 -3.53 17.19
CA SER A 341 -26.45 -3.40 15.83
C SER A 341 -27.29 -4.62 15.45
N PRO A 342 -28.44 -4.44 14.81
CA PRO A 342 -29.23 -5.55 14.26
C PRO A 342 -28.57 -6.21 13.03
N ARG A 343 -27.50 -5.62 12.49
CA ARG A 343 -26.84 -6.02 11.24
C ARG A 343 -25.32 -6.16 11.40
N MET A 344 -24.87 -6.48 12.61
CA MET A 344 -23.45 -6.67 12.90
C MET A 344 -22.81 -7.78 12.05
N GLY A 345 -23.61 -8.72 11.54
CA GLY A 345 -23.19 -9.72 10.56
C GLY A 345 -22.54 -9.16 9.29
N LEU A 346 -22.79 -7.90 8.90
CA LEU A 346 -22.04 -7.24 7.82
C LEU A 346 -20.54 -7.13 8.10
N GLY A 347 -20.14 -7.14 9.38
CA GLY A 347 -18.74 -7.18 9.78
C GLY A 347 -17.99 -8.43 9.29
N LEU A 348 -18.70 -9.51 8.98
CA LEU A 348 -18.12 -10.72 8.36
C LEU A 348 -17.59 -10.47 6.95
N LEU A 349 -17.99 -9.38 6.28
CA LEU A 349 -17.50 -9.04 4.94
C LEU A 349 -16.18 -8.27 4.98
N VAL A 350 -15.78 -7.70 6.13
CA VAL A 350 -14.55 -6.91 6.23
C VAL A 350 -13.29 -7.72 5.90
N PRO A 351 -13.13 -8.98 6.35
CA PRO A 351 -12.03 -9.82 5.89
C PRO A 351 -11.96 -9.94 4.36
N SER A 352 -13.09 -10.04 3.66
CA SER A 352 -13.13 -10.08 2.20
C SER A 352 -12.78 -8.73 1.57
N VAL A 353 -13.25 -7.62 2.16
CA VAL A 353 -12.82 -6.26 1.77
C VAL A 353 -11.30 -6.09 1.87
N LEU A 354 -10.69 -6.65 2.92
CA LEU A 354 -9.23 -6.64 3.11
C LEU A 354 -8.50 -7.53 2.11
N LEU A 355 -8.96 -8.76 1.90
CA LEU A 355 -8.33 -9.71 0.97
C LEU A 355 -8.41 -9.26 -0.49
N LEU A 356 -9.52 -8.63 -0.88
CA LEU A 356 -9.72 -8.09 -2.22
C LEU A 356 -9.02 -6.73 -2.42
N ASP A 357 -8.31 -6.23 -1.42
CA ASP A 357 -7.73 -4.87 -1.39
C ASP A 357 -8.77 -3.81 -1.80
N ALA A 358 -10.05 -3.99 -1.45
CA ALA A 358 -11.12 -3.16 -2.00
C ALA A 358 -10.93 -1.67 -1.64
N ALA A 359 -10.32 -1.37 -0.48
CA ALA A 359 -9.99 0.00 -0.08
C ALA A 359 -8.91 0.70 -0.92
N TRP A 360 -8.18 -0.04 -1.76
CA TRP A 360 -7.27 0.54 -2.76
C TRP A 360 -8.01 1.01 -4.00
N HIS A 361 -9.16 0.39 -4.28
CA HIS A 361 -9.95 0.63 -5.47
C HIS A 361 -11.18 1.50 -5.19
N LEU A 362 -11.65 1.50 -3.95
CA LEU A 362 -12.82 2.21 -3.48
C LEU A 362 -12.41 3.26 -2.46
N GLY A 363 -12.90 4.49 -2.64
CA GLY A 363 -12.91 5.46 -1.55
C GLY A 363 -13.78 4.97 -0.38
N PRO A 364 -13.66 5.56 0.83
CA PRO A 364 -14.40 5.11 2.01
C PRO A 364 -15.91 4.98 1.77
N THR A 365 -16.53 5.99 1.17
CA THR A 365 -17.96 6.04 0.82
C THR A 365 -18.36 4.90 -0.12
N ALA A 366 -17.60 4.70 -1.20
CA ALA A 366 -17.87 3.63 -2.17
C ALA A 366 -17.65 2.23 -1.57
N MET A 367 -16.70 2.09 -0.65
CA MET A 367 -16.46 0.84 0.08
C MET A 367 -17.62 0.51 1.02
N ALA A 368 -18.11 1.49 1.79
CA ALA A 368 -19.28 1.31 2.63
C ALA A 368 -20.53 0.96 1.81
N GLN A 369 -20.75 1.68 0.71
CA GLN A 369 -21.82 1.39 -0.24
C GLN A 369 -21.72 -0.05 -0.78
N ALA A 370 -20.53 -0.49 -1.21
CA ALA A 370 -20.33 -1.86 -1.69
C ALA A 370 -20.66 -2.92 -0.64
N VAL A 371 -20.32 -2.68 0.64
CA VAL A 371 -20.68 -3.58 1.74
C VAL A 371 -22.19 -3.56 1.99
N TRP A 372 -22.82 -2.39 2.06
CA TRP A 372 -24.26 -2.29 2.33
C TRP A 372 -25.12 -2.81 1.19
N GLN A 373 -24.67 -2.67 -0.05
CA GLN A 373 -25.35 -3.20 -1.24
C GLN A 373 -25.40 -4.74 -1.28
N THR A 374 -24.71 -5.45 -0.37
CA THR A 374 -24.91 -6.90 -0.18
C THR A 374 -26.26 -7.22 0.49
N LEU A 375 -26.88 -6.24 1.17
CA LEU A 375 -28.23 -6.31 1.71
C LEU A 375 -29.32 -6.09 0.65
N ALA A 376 -30.59 -6.26 1.03
CA ALA A 376 -31.69 -5.93 0.13
C ALA A 376 -31.77 -4.40 -0.04
N PRO A 377 -32.22 -3.87 -1.20
CA PRO A 377 -32.32 -2.43 -1.42
C PRO A 377 -33.08 -1.67 -0.33
N GLY A 378 -34.12 -2.28 0.25
CA GLY A 378 -34.89 -1.69 1.37
C GLY A 378 -34.14 -1.59 2.69
N ASP A 379 -33.04 -2.35 2.88
CA ASP A 379 -32.23 -2.34 4.10
C ASP A 379 -31.07 -1.33 4.05
N TRP A 380 -30.73 -0.81 2.87
CA TRP A 380 -29.55 0.06 2.71
C TRP A 380 -29.62 1.33 3.56
N PRO A 381 -30.74 2.08 3.62
CA PRO A 381 -30.81 3.29 4.43
C PRO A 381 -30.62 3.00 5.92
N GLN A 382 -31.13 1.85 6.39
CA GLN A 382 -31.01 1.47 7.80
C GLN A 382 -29.58 1.04 8.15
N ALA A 383 -28.87 0.38 7.23
CA ALA A 383 -27.46 0.07 7.40
C ALA A 383 -26.60 1.35 7.37
N ALA A 384 -26.94 2.32 6.52
CA ALA A 384 -26.23 3.60 6.46
C ALA A 384 -26.36 4.42 7.75
N LEU A 385 -27.51 4.32 8.43
CA LEU A 385 -27.79 5.01 9.68
C LEU A 385 -27.37 4.24 10.94
N ASP A 386 -26.84 3.02 10.80
CA ASP A 386 -26.43 2.16 11.92
C ASP A 386 -25.11 2.68 12.54
N PRO A 387 -25.11 3.14 13.81
CA PRO A 387 -23.92 3.73 14.42
C PRO A 387 -22.74 2.76 14.52
N ALA A 388 -23.01 1.47 14.75
CA ALA A 388 -21.95 0.49 14.86
C ALA A 388 -21.31 0.22 13.49
N LEU A 389 -22.12 0.15 12.43
CA LEU A 389 -21.61 0.01 11.07
C LEU A 389 -20.86 1.25 10.59
N GLN A 390 -21.33 2.45 10.91
CA GLN A 390 -20.59 3.69 10.65
C GLN A 390 -19.24 3.70 11.38
N MET A 391 -19.18 3.13 12.58
CA MET A 391 -17.92 3.09 13.31
C MET A 391 -16.94 2.04 12.73
N LEU A 392 -17.45 0.97 12.10
CA LEU A 392 -16.65 -0.02 11.36
C LEU A 392 -16.22 0.49 9.97
N LEU A 393 -17.09 1.24 9.30
CA LEU A 393 -16.92 1.83 7.98
C LEU A 393 -17.26 3.33 8.05
N PRO A 394 -16.36 4.18 8.58
CA PRO A 394 -16.63 5.60 8.80
C PRO A 394 -16.86 6.34 7.49
N VAL A 395 -18.15 6.59 7.23
CA VAL A 395 -18.68 7.38 6.12
C VAL A 395 -19.83 8.22 6.64
N ASP A 396 -19.98 9.42 6.11
CA ASP A 396 -21.17 10.22 6.36
C ASP A 396 -22.35 9.55 5.63
N PRO A 397 -23.46 9.23 6.33
CA PRO A 397 -24.62 8.62 5.70
C PRO A 397 -25.19 9.45 4.54
N SER A 398 -25.01 10.77 4.57
CA SER A 398 -25.47 11.69 3.52
C SER A 398 -24.61 11.64 2.25
N GLU A 399 -23.34 11.21 2.35
CA GLU A 399 -22.48 11.00 1.18
C GLU A 399 -22.81 9.71 0.43
N VAL A 400 -23.56 8.80 1.05
CA VAL A 400 -23.87 7.51 0.47
C VAL A 400 -25.06 7.66 -0.46
N ASP A 401 -24.75 7.75 -1.75
CA ASP A 401 -25.70 7.63 -2.83
C ASP A 401 -25.66 6.19 -3.38
N PRO A 402 -26.67 5.35 -3.11
CA PRO A 402 -26.68 3.97 -3.58
C PRO A 402 -26.77 3.84 -5.10
N ALA A 403 -27.20 4.89 -5.79
CA ALA A 403 -27.25 4.97 -7.25
C ALA A 403 -25.92 5.46 -7.85
N ARG A 404 -24.96 5.90 -7.01
CA ARG A 404 -23.64 6.31 -7.49
C ARG A 404 -22.93 5.12 -8.13
N PRO A 405 -22.51 5.22 -9.40
CA PRO A 405 -21.79 4.15 -10.07
C PRO A 405 -20.46 3.90 -9.38
N GLN A 406 -20.17 2.62 -9.13
CA GLN A 406 -18.91 2.19 -8.56
C GLN A 406 -17.88 1.96 -9.67
N PRO A 407 -16.58 2.16 -9.40
CA PRO A 407 -15.55 1.84 -10.37
C PRO A 407 -15.59 0.34 -10.69
N VAL A 408 -15.33 -0.04 -11.95
CA VAL A 408 -15.32 -1.44 -12.35
C VAL A 408 -14.17 -2.17 -11.62
N PRO A 409 -14.43 -3.32 -10.96
CA PRO A 409 -13.37 -4.09 -10.33
C PRO A 409 -12.31 -4.54 -11.34
N PRO A 410 -11.01 -4.45 -11.01
CA PRO A 410 -9.95 -4.92 -11.89
C PRO A 410 -10.08 -6.41 -12.23
N GLU A 411 -9.88 -6.81 -13.49
CA GLU A 411 -10.01 -8.21 -13.97
C GLU A 411 -9.18 -9.20 -13.15
N ARG A 412 -8.02 -8.77 -12.63
CA ARG A 412 -7.16 -9.60 -11.78
C ARG A 412 -7.86 -10.10 -10.50
N LEU A 413 -8.78 -9.31 -9.93
CA LEU A 413 -9.56 -9.72 -8.76
C LEU A 413 -10.61 -10.78 -9.12
N LEU A 414 -11.03 -10.84 -10.38
CA LEU A 414 -12.00 -11.85 -10.85
C LEU A 414 -11.35 -13.21 -11.07
N ARG A 415 -10.02 -13.27 -11.22
CA ARG A 415 -9.28 -14.52 -11.43
C ARG A 415 -9.23 -15.41 -10.20
N THR A 416 -9.39 -14.84 -9.01
CA THR A 416 -9.39 -15.58 -7.74
C THR A 416 -10.78 -16.07 -7.36
N LEU A 417 -11.83 -15.63 -8.06
CA LEU A 417 -13.20 -16.06 -7.78
C LEU A 417 -13.44 -17.50 -8.23
N ALA A 418 -14.19 -18.24 -7.42
CA ALA A 418 -14.77 -19.52 -7.83
C ALA A 418 -15.69 -19.32 -9.06
N PRO A 419 -15.82 -20.32 -9.95
CA PRO A 419 -16.63 -20.21 -11.17
C PRO A 419 -18.08 -19.79 -10.91
N GLU A 420 -18.68 -20.22 -9.79
CA GLU A 420 -20.03 -19.86 -9.37
C GLU A 420 -20.11 -18.38 -8.98
N ALA A 421 -19.16 -17.90 -8.17
CA ALA A 421 -19.07 -16.51 -7.76
C ALA A 421 -18.83 -15.58 -8.96
N ARG A 422 -18.01 -16.01 -9.92
CA ARG A 422 -17.78 -15.29 -11.18
C ARG A 422 -19.07 -15.15 -12.01
N ARG A 423 -19.88 -16.21 -12.10
CA ARG A 423 -21.17 -16.15 -12.79
C ARG A 423 -22.14 -15.17 -12.12
N VAL A 424 -22.20 -15.16 -10.79
CA VAL A 424 -23.01 -14.18 -10.04
C VAL A 424 -22.52 -12.75 -10.28
N PHE A 425 -21.20 -12.54 -10.28
CA PHE A 425 -20.59 -11.25 -10.58
C PHE A 425 -20.93 -10.76 -11.99
N GLU A 426 -20.79 -11.61 -13.01
CA GLU A 426 -21.05 -11.27 -14.41
C GLU A 426 -22.53 -10.97 -14.68
N ALA A 427 -23.43 -11.63 -13.94
CA ALA A 427 -24.88 -11.39 -14.01
C ALA A 427 -25.35 -10.19 -13.17
N SER A 428 -24.49 -9.59 -12.34
CA SER A 428 -24.86 -8.47 -11.47
C SER A 428 -24.86 -7.14 -12.22
N ASP A 429 -25.74 -6.23 -11.79
CA ASP A 429 -25.75 -4.84 -12.26
C ASP A 429 -24.34 -4.21 -12.12
N PRO A 430 -23.89 -3.40 -13.10
CA PRO A 430 -22.57 -2.75 -13.04
C PRO A 430 -22.30 -2.02 -11.72
N ASP A 431 -23.32 -1.35 -11.18
CA ASP A 431 -23.24 -0.58 -9.92
C ASP A 431 -23.18 -1.45 -8.66
N ARG A 432 -23.33 -2.78 -8.80
CA ARG A 432 -23.27 -3.77 -7.73
C ARG A 432 -22.13 -4.77 -7.88
N ARG A 433 -21.23 -4.55 -8.83
CA ARG A 433 -20.11 -5.47 -9.09
C ARG A 433 -19.20 -5.67 -7.87
N TRP A 434 -18.91 -4.62 -7.10
CA TRP A 434 -18.13 -4.80 -5.88
C TRP A 434 -18.88 -5.56 -4.79
N SER A 435 -20.17 -5.32 -4.61
CA SER A 435 -20.95 -6.05 -3.61
C SER A 435 -21.04 -7.54 -3.96
N ALA A 436 -21.21 -7.87 -5.25
CA ALA A 436 -21.15 -9.24 -5.75
C ALA A 436 -19.78 -9.88 -5.58
N LEU A 437 -18.70 -9.14 -5.88
CA LEU A 437 -17.31 -9.59 -5.70
C LEU A 437 -16.99 -9.90 -4.23
N ILE A 438 -17.32 -8.98 -3.32
CA ILE A 438 -17.12 -9.12 -1.86
C ILE A 438 -17.92 -10.31 -1.32
N LEU A 439 -19.19 -10.43 -1.71
CA LEU A 439 -20.04 -11.52 -1.25
C LEU A 439 -19.59 -12.88 -1.84
N GLY A 440 -19.11 -12.89 -3.08
CA GLY A 440 -18.57 -14.07 -3.75
C GLY A 440 -17.29 -14.58 -3.09
N ASP A 441 -16.37 -13.68 -2.74
CA ASP A 441 -15.16 -14.01 -1.97
C ASP A 441 -15.54 -14.59 -0.60
N PHE A 442 -16.45 -13.93 0.12
CA PHE A 442 -16.96 -14.43 1.40
C PHE A 442 -17.54 -15.84 1.28
N ALA A 443 -18.40 -16.08 0.29
CA ALA A 443 -19.00 -17.39 0.04
C ALA A 443 -17.95 -18.46 -0.28
N SER A 444 -16.91 -18.11 -1.05
CA SER A 444 -15.85 -19.04 -1.45
C SER A 444 -15.06 -19.61 -0.27
N ARG A 445 -14.98 -18.85 0.83
CA ARG A 445 -14.30 -19.23 2.07
C ARG A 445 -15.15 -20.13 2.96
N LEU A 446 -16.47 -20.16 2.74
CA LEU A 446 -17.39 -21.01 3.49
C LEU A 446 -17.51 -22.38 2.80
N ARG A 447 -16.83 -23.39 3.35
CA ARG A 447 -16.84 -24.75 2.80
C ARG A 447 -18.27 -25.28 2.70
N GLY A 448 -18.69 -25.64 1.48
CA GLY A 448 -20.02 -26.17 1.19
C GLY A 448 -21.07 -25.10 0.86
N LEU A 449 -20.74 -23.81 0.96
CA LEU A 449 -21.64 -22.70 0.66
C LEU A 449 -21.18 -21.85 -0.52
N GLN A 450 -20.18 -22.27 -1.29
CA GLN A 450 -19.63 -21.51 -2.42
C GLN A 450 -20.67 -21.21 -3.51
N ALA A 451 -21.67 -22.09 -3.67
CA ALA A 451 -22.77 -21.93 -4.61
C ALA A 451 -24.06 -21.37 -3.96
N SER A 452 -23.99 -20.89 -2.72
CA SER A 452 -25.17 -20.37 -2.03
C SER A 452 -25.66 -19.07 -2.67
N SER A 453 -26.99 -18.90 -2.71
CA SER A 453 -27.57 -17.67 -3.24
C SER A 453 -27.27 -16.46 -2.34
N PRO A 454 -27.15 -15.24 -2.90
CA PRO A 454 -26.97 -14.02 -2.11
C PRO A 454 -28.05 -13.83 -1.02
N ALA A 455 -29.30 -14.17 -1.34
CA ALA A 455 -30.41 -14.10 -0.39
C ALA A 455 -30.23 -15.04 0.81
N TYR A 456 -29.71 -16.25 0.58
CA TYR A 456 -29.41 -17.19 1.66
C TYR A 456 -28.29 -16.67 2.56
N LEU A 457 -27.16 -16.22 1.96
CA LEU A 457 -26.01 -15.70 2.72
C LEU A 457 -26.40 -14.50 3.59
N ARG A 458 -27.21 -13.59 3.03
CA ARG A 458 -27.74 -12.43 3.76
C ARG A 458 -28.54 -12.84 4.99
N ARG A 459 -29.48 -13.77 4.83
CA ARG A 459 -30.34 -14.23 5.92
C ARG A 459 -29.57 -15.00 6.98
N GLN A 460 -28.63 -15.86 6.58
CA GLN A 460 -27.90 -16.70 7.54
C GLN A 460 -26.78 -15.95 8.26
N PHE A 461 -26.07 -15.05 7.59
CA PHE A 461 -24.85 -14.44 8.14
C PHE A 461 -24.94 -12.92 8.30
N LEU A 462 -25.40 -12.19 7.28
CA LEU A 462 -25.22 -10.72 7.24
C LEU A 462 -26.22 -9.96 8.10
N MET A 463 -27.46 -10.44 8.23
CA MET A 463 -28.52 -9.85 9.04
C MET A 463 -28.48 -10.32 10.50
N ARG A 464 -27.30 -10.73 10.99
CA ARG A 464 -27.14 -11.19 12.38
C ARG A 464 -26.93 -10.00 13.31
N PRO A 465 -27.66 -9.93 14.44
CA PRO A 465 -27.42 -8.92 15.44
C PRO A 465 -26.10 -9.19 16.17
N GLY A 466 -25.59 -8.16 16.85
CA GLY A 466 -24.39 -8.27 17.65
C GLY A 466 -23.98 -6.94 18.27
N THR A 467 -22.83 -6.94 18.90
CA THR A 467 -22.22 -5.78 19.54
C THR A 467 -20.85 -5.50 18.96
N LEU A 468 -20.50 -4.22 18.95
CA LEU A 468 -19.20 -3.75 18.52
C LEU A 468 -18.55 -3.00 19.70
N HIS A 469 -17.30 -3.33 19.97
CA HIS A 469 -16.47 -2.67 20.97
C HIS A 469 -15.22 -2.11 20.30
N ARG A 470 -14.96 -0.82 20.49
CA ARG A 470 -13.75 -0.16 19.97
C ARG A 470 -12.79 0.13 21.11
N GLY A 471 -11.69 -0.62 21.15
CA GLY A 471 -10.53 -0.30 21.97
C GLY A 471 -9.51 0.57 21.21
N PRO A 472 -8.39 0.92 21.87
CA PRO A 472 -7.34 1.75 21.27
C PRO A 472 -6.68 1.08 20.05
N ASP A 473 -6.39 -0.22 20.14
CA ASP A 473 -5.67 -0.97 19.11
C ASP A 473 -6.51 -2.06 18.42
N ARG A 474 -7.75 -2.29 18.86
CA ARG A 474 -8.64 -3.33 18.30
C ARG A 474 -10.10 -2.90 18.24
N ILE A 475 -10.82 -3.31 17.19
CA ILE A 475 -12.29 -3.34 17.14
C ILE A 475 -12.72 -4.80 17.25
N THR A 476 -13.50 -5.11 18.28
CA THR A 476 -14.07 -6.44 18.49
C THR A 476 -15.53 -6.43 18.04
N LEU A 477 -15.86 -7.27 17.07
CA LEU A 477 -17.24 -7.52 16.64
C LEU A 477 -17.69 -8.83 17.27
N ARG A 478 -18.65 -8.75 18.18
CA ARG A 478 -19.26 -9.92 18.78
C ARG A 478 -20.61 -10.15 18.12
N LEU A 479 -20.76 -11.26 17.42
CA LEU A 479 -22.04 -11.66 16.84
C LEU A 479 -22.84 -12.45 17.86
N ASP A 480 -24.15 -12.17 17.91
CA ASP A 480 -25.10 -13.06 18.58
C ASP A 480 -25.11 -14.41 17.85
N SER A 481 -25.69 -15.44 18.49
CA SER A 481 -25.63 -16.82 18.00
C SER A 481 -25.87 -16.91 16.49
N VAL A 482 -24.81 -17.31 15.76
CA VAL A 482 -24.84 -17.37 14.30
C VAL A 482 -25.26 -18.77 13.89
N PRO A 483 -26.39 -18.95 13.19
CA PRO A 483 -26.71 -20.21 12.57
C PRO A 483 -25.56 -20.60 11.65
N LEU A 484 -25.01 -21.79 11.84
CA LEU A 484 -23.80 -22.26 11.15
C LEU A 484 -22.49 -21.57 11.61
N GLY A 485 -22.41 -21.10 12.86
CA GLY A 485 -21.16 -20.58 13.43
C GLY A 485 -19.98 -21.53 13.30
N ILE A 486 -20.21 -22.86 13.25
CA ILE A 486 -19.19 -23.85 12.96
C ILE A 486 -18.53 -23.66 11.58
N LEU A 487 -19.27 -23.25 10.56
CA LEU A 487 -18.72 -22.98 9.23
C LEU A 487 -17.80 -21.76 9.26
N LEU A 488 -18.15 -20.72 10.01
CA LEU A 488 -17.29 -19.55 10.22
C LEU A 488 -16.01 -19.94 10.98
N ARG A 489 -16.11 -20.80 11.99
CA ARG A 489 -14.95 -21.34 12.73
C ARG A 489 -14.04 -22.15 11.81
N MET A 490 -14.60 -23.05 11.00
CA MET A 490 -13.85 -23.84 10.01
C MET A 490 -13.19 -22.98 8.93
N ALA A 491 -13.82 -21.85 8.57
CA ALA A 491 -13.29 -20.88 7.61
C ALA A 491 -12.29 -19.87 8.23
N GLY A 492 -11.95 -20.01 9.52
CA GLY A 492 -10.95 -19.18 10.20
C GLY A 492 -11.40 -17.73 10.47
N PHE A 493 -12.71 -17.47 10.53
CA PHE A 493 -13.24 -16.15 10.86
C PHE A 493 -13.06 -15.72 12.33
N PRO A 494 -13.10 -16.58 13.35
CA PRO A 494 -12.88 -16.15 14.72
C PRO A 494 -11.48 -15.57 14.95
N GLY A 495 -11.37 -14.62 15.85
CA GLY A 495 -10.11 -14.02 16.25
C GLY A 495 -9.65 -12.90 15.33
N ARG A 496 -8.33 -12.73 15.18
CA ARG A 496 -7.70 -11.60 14.50
C ARG A 496 -7.85 -11.70 12.98
N GLN A 497 -8.50 -10.72 12.36
CA GLN A 497 -8.77 -10.69 10.92
C GLN A 497 -7.90 -9.70 10.13
N GLY A 498 -6.93 -9.05 10.79
CA GLY A 498 -6.07 -8.04 10.18
C GLY A 498 -6.45 -6.62 10.60
N ARG A 499 -5.74 -5.62 10.07
CA ARG A 499 -6.04 -4.21 10.34
C ARG A 499 -7.11 -3.74 9.37
N LEU A 500 -8.05 -2.93 9.86
CA LEU A 500 -9.03 -2.28 9.00
C LEU A 500 -8.33 -1.47 7.89
N PRO A 501 -8.99 -1.29 6.74
CA PRO A 501 -8.32 -0.76 5.56
C PRO A 501 -7.85 0.70 5.67
N GLN A 502 -8.42 1.47 6.59
CA GLN A 502 -8.05 2.88 6.73
C GLN A 502 -6.77 3.03 7.57
N PRO A 503 -5.86 3.94 7.21
CA PRO A 503 -4.62 4.16 7.95
C PRO A 503 -4.88 4.46 9.44
N GLY A 504 -4.09 3.83 10.31
CA GLY A 504 -4.19 4.04 11.76
C GLY A 504 -5.39 3.37 12.44
N GLN A 505 -6.24 2.65 11.68
CA GLN A 505 -7.35 1.94 12.30
C GLN A 505 -6.89 0.69 13.07
N PRO A 506 -7.66 0.30 14.09
CA PRO A 506 -7.36 -0.84 14.93
C PRO A 506 -7.48 -2.19 14.21
N GLN A 507 -6.94 -3.23 14.85
CA GLN A 507 -7.08 -4.62 14.41
C GLN A 507 -8.54 -5.09 14.55
N LEU A 508 -9.09 -5.67 13.50
CA LEU A 508 -10.39 -6.33 13.56
C LEU A 508 -10.25 -7.68 14.28
N VAL A 509 -11.10 -7.88 15.28
CA VAL A 509 -11.28 -9.16 15.98
C VAL A 509 -12.73 -9.58 15.85
N LEU A 510 -12.98 -10.78 15.35
CA LEU A 510 -14.32 -11.35 15.30
C LEU A 510 -14.51 -12.33 16.45
N ASP A 511 -15.50 -12.08 17.28
CA ASP A 511 -15.95 -12.96 18.34
C ASP A 511 -17.28 -13.58 17.93
N LEU A 512 -17.30 -14.90 17.79
CA LEU A 512 -18.53 -15.63 17.52
C LEU A 512 -19.01 -16.14 18.86
N GLY A 513 -20.09 -15.57 19.39
CA GLY A 513 -20.66 -15.98 20.66
C GLY A 513 -20.76 -17.50 20.78
N ASP A 514 -20.61 -18.02 21.99
CA ASP A 514 -20.71 -19.45 22.22
C ASP A 514 -22.05 -19.97 21.69
N ALA A 515 -21.99 -21.09 20.96
CA ALA A 515 -23.21 -21.77 20.55
C ALA A 515 -23.94 -22.20 21.84
N PRO A 516 -25.25 -21.92 21.97
CA PRO A 516 -26.02 -22.38 23.11
C PRO A 516 -26.00 -23.91 23.24
#